data_AF-A0AAJ1SQI7-F1
#
_entry.id   AF-A0AAJ1SQI7-F1
#
_cell.length_a   1.000
_cell.length_b   1.000
_cell.length_c   1.000
_cell.angle_alpha   90.00
_cell.angle_beta   90.00
_cell.angle_gamma   90.00
#
_symmetry.space_group_name_H-M   'P 1'
#
loop_
_entity.id
_entity.type
_entity.pdbx_description
1 polymer ?
#
loop_
_entity_poly.entity_id
_entity_poly.type
_entity_poly.pdbx_seq_one_letter_code
_entity_poly.pdbx_strand_id
1 'polypeptide(L)'
;MNPYTHLTMNERETIFLMYEQGETIGHISETLGRSKSTISRELHRNSNKDGSYSPSTAHGKYKRRKQLCGRHRTLDKDSIFQLVKRLFLNEQWSPEQISGRLNLENSKNKISYNTIYRAIYRGDFDEPGLSTGNRGAIRKLRQTSSSQRGQKSL
;
A
#
# COMPACT_ATOMS: atom_id res chain seq x y z
N MET A 1 24.87 7.26 11.49
CA MET A 1 24.13 6.08 11.00
C MET A 1 23.79 6.33 9.54
N ASN A 2 24.36 5.58 8.60
CA ASN A 2 24.06 5.79 7.17
C ASN A 2 22.62 5.33 6.90
N PRO A 3 21.74 6.16 6.31
CA PRO A 3 20.37 5.77 6.00
C PRO A 3 20.34 4.46 5.19
N TYR A 4 19.38 3.59 5.52
CA TYR A 4 19.25 2.31 4.82
C TYR A 4 18.84 2.55 3.36
N THR A 5 19.75 2.26 2.44
CA THR A 5 19.53 2.37 0.99
C THR A 5 19.40 0.99 0.37
N HIS A 6 18.35 0.78 -0.43
CA HIS A 6 18.20 -0.44 -1.21
C HIS A 6 19.24 -0.49 -2.34
N LEU A 7 19.59 -1.70 -2.79
CA LEU A 7 20.37 -1.87 -4.00
C LEU A 7 19.56 -1.38 -5.20
N THR A 8 20.22 -0.68 -6.11
CA THR A 8 19.71 -0.25 -7.41
C THR A 8 19.79 -1.38 -8.44
N MET A 9 19.34 -1.14 -9.66
CA MET A 9 19.52 -2.11 -10.75
C MET A 9 21.00 -2.23 -11.13
N ASN A 10 21.67 -1.09 -11.34
CA ASN A 10 23.09 -1.05 -11.73
C ASN A 10 24.01 -1.73 -10.70
N GLU A 11 23.74 -1.55 -9.40
CA GLU A 11 24.50 -2.27 -8.37
C GLU A 11 24.29 -3.77 -8.46
N ARG A 12 23.08 -4.24 -8.80
CA ARG A 12 22.83 -5.69 -9.00
C ARG A 12 23.53 -6.23 -10.24
N GLU A 13 23.56 -5.46 -11.32
CA GLU A 13 24.31 -5.81 -12.54
C GLU A 13 25.81 -5.93 -12.24
N THR A 14 26.34 -4.99 -11.45
CA THR A 14 27.75 -5.03 -11.01
C THR A 14 28.02 -6.25 -10.12
N ILE A 15 27.13 -6.55 -9.17
CA ILE A 15 27.22 -7.77 -8.35
C ILE A 15 27.26 -9.01 -9.25
N PHE A 16 26.38 -9.09 -10.24
CA PHE A 16 26.35 -10.23 -11.17
C PHE A 16 27.66 -10.39 -11.94
N LEU A 17 28.14 -9.32 -12.59
CA LEU A 17 29.36 -9.37 -13.40
C LEU A 17 30.56 -9.82 -12.57
N MET A 18 30.76 -9.23 -11.39
CA MET A 18 31.88 -9.58 -10.52
C MET A 18 31.73 -10.99 -9.92
N TYR A 19 30.51 -11.40 -9.59
CA TYR A 19 30.25 -12.73 -9.05
C TYR A 19 30.54 -13.84 -10.06
N GLU A 20 30.16 -13.63 -11.34
CA GLU A 20 30.49 -14.55 -12.44
C GLU A 20 32.00 -14.58 -12.75
N GLN A 21 32.73 -13.50 -12.48
CA GLN A 21 34.19 -13.44 -12.55
C GLN A 21 34.88 -14.17 -11.38
N GLY A 22 34.12 -14.70 -10.41
CA GLY A 22 34.66 -15.38 -9.24
C GLY A 22 35.19 -14.45 -8.16
N GLU A 23 34.84 -13.16 -8.22
CA GLU A 23 35.28 -12.18 -7.22
C GLU A 23 34.72 -12.47 -5.84
N THR A 24 35.52 -12.18 -4.82
CA THR A 24 35.08 -12.40 -3.44
C THR A 24 34.02 -11.37 -3.03
N ILE A 25 33.12 -11.77 -2.12
CA ILE A 25 32.12 -10.86 -1.52
C ILE A 25 32.78 -9.60 -0.91
N GLY A 26 34.01 -9.73 -0.42
CA GLY A 26 34.79 -8.60 0.10
C GLY A 26 35.12 -7.58 -0.97
N HIS A 27 35.61 -8.03 -2.12
CA HIS A 27 35.98 -7.14 -3.21
C HIS A 27 34.76 -6.45 -3.84
N ILE A 28 33.65 -7.17 -4.01
CA ILE A 28 32.38 -6.61 -4.49
C ILE A 28 31.85 -5.55 -3.50
N SER A 29 31.98 -5.81 -2.20
CA SER A 29 31.58 -4.90 -1.13
C SER A 29 32.37 -3.58 -1.17
N GLU A 30 33.68 -3.66 -1.35
CA GLU A 30 34.57 -2.49 -1.48
C GLU A 30 34.26 -1.68 -2.74
N THR A 31 34.11 -2.37 -3.88
CA THR A 31 33.81 -1.75 -5.18
C THR A 31 32.50 -0.96 -5.17
N LEU A 32 31.46 -1.50 -4.52
CA LEU A 32 30.15 -0.86 -4.44
C LEU A 32 29.98 0.09 -3.24
N GLY A 33 30.96 0.16 -2.34
CA GLY A 33 30.81 0.89 -1.07
C GLY A 33 29.66 0.35 -0.20
N ARG A 34 29.33 -0.94 -0.33
CA ARG A 34 28.25 -1.61 0.43
C ARG A 34 28.86 -2.55 1.45
N SER A 35 28.12 -2.92 2.51
CA SER A 35 28.63 -3.91 3.47
C SER A 35 28.67 -5.32 2.86
N LYS A 36 29.66 -6.14 3.24
CA LYS A 36 29.76 -7.57 2.86
C LYS A 36 28.47 -8.33 3.15
N SER A 37 27.82 -7.99 4.27
CA SER A 37 26.53 -8.58 4.68
C SER A 37 25.38 -8.23 3.73
N THR A 38 25.41 -7.05 3.08
CA THR A 38 24.41 -6.65 2.08
C THR A 38 24.54 -7.50 0.82
N ILE A 39 25.76 -7.66 0.31
CA ILE A 39 26.04 -8.45 -0.89
C ILE A 39 25.70 -9.93 -0.65
N SER A 40 26.15 -10.50 0.47
CA SER A 40 25.83 -11.88 0.86
C SER A 40 24.32 -12.12 0.94
N ARG A 41 23.55 -11.23 1.59
CA ARG A 41 22.08 -11.35 1.66
C ARG A 41 21.42 -11.20 0.30
N GLU A 42 21.93 -10.34 -0.58
CA GLU A 42 21.38 -10.16 -1.92
C GLU A 42 21.52 -11.44 -2.75
N LEU A 43 22.72 -12.03 -2.80
CA LEU A 43 22.97 -13.28 -3.49
C LEU A 43 22.13 -14.41 -2.89
N HIS A 44 22.22 -14.62 -1.57
CA HIS A 44 21.50 -15.71 -0.90
C HIS A 44 19.98 -15.65 -1.08
N ARG A 45 19.36 -14.47 -1.05
CA ARG A 45 17.89 -14.32 -1.15
C ARG A 45 17.36 -14.35 -2.59
N ASN A 46 18.20 -14.04 -3.58
CA ASN A 46 17.72 -13.82 -4.94
C ASN A 46 18.28 -14.79 -5.98
N SER A 47 19.35 -15.54 -5.66
CA SER A 47 19.82 -16.64 -6.48
C SER A 47 18.77 -17.76 -6.60
N ASN A 48 18.88 -18.52 -7.69
CA ASN A 48 18.08 -19.71 -7.94
C ASN A 48 18.65 -20.91 -7.18
N LYS A 49 17.93 -22.04 -7.22
CA LYS A 49 18.33 -23.27 -6.49
C LYS A 49 19.64 -23.87 -7.00
N ASP A 50 19.98 -23.61 -8.26
CA ASP A 50 21.23 -24.01 -8.91
C ASP A 50 22.40 -23.06 -8.60
N GLY A 51 22.16 -21.99 -7.82
CA GLY A 51 23.17 -20.99 -7.48
C GLY A 51 23.26 -19.83 -8.47
N SER A 52 22.57 -19.89 -9.62
CA SER A 52 22.59 -18.83 -10.62
C SER A 52 21.97 -17.53 -10.08
N TYR A 53 22.62 -16.39 -10.36
CA TYR A 53 22.14 -15.06 -9.97
C TYR A 53 21.72 -14.26 -11.22
N SER A 54 20.56 -13.61 -11.17
CA SER A 54 20.06 -12.78 -12.27
C SER A 54 19.61 -11.42 -11.74
N PRO A 55 20.24 -10.30 -12.16
CA PRO A 55 19.88 -8.95 -11.73
C PRO A 55 18.42 -8.59 -11.97
N SER A 56 17.90 -8.91 -13.16
CA SER A 56 16.52 -8.62 -13.56
C SER A 56 15.51 -9.37 -12.68
N THR A 57 15.80 -10.64 -12.40
CA THR A 57 14.99 -11.48 -11.52
C THR A 57 15.03 -10.98 -10.08
N ALA A 58 16.21 -10.64 -9.56
CA ALA A 58 16.41 -10.11 -8.22
C ALA A 58 15.68 -8.77 -8.02
N HIS A 59 15.77 -7.88 -9.02
CA HIS A 59 15.06 -6.59 -9.01
C HIS A 59 13.55 -6.76 -9.09
N GLY A 60 13.06 -7.68 -9.94
CA GLY A 60 11.65 -8.05 -10.00
C GLY A 60 11.12 -8.58 -8.67
N LYS A 61 11.85 -9.52 -8.03
CA LYS A 61 11.56 -10.03 -6.69
C LYS A 61 11.52 -8.89 -5.66
N TYR A 62 12.47 -7.95 -5.71
CA TYR A 62 12.48 -6.78 -4.84
C TYR A 62 11.23 -5.90 -5.04
N LYS A 63 10.89 -5.53 -6.29
CA LYS A 63 9.71 -4.72 -6.60
C LYS A 63 8.43 -5.39 -6.09
N ARG A 64 8.27 -6.70 -6.34
CA ARG A 64 7.11 -7.46 -5.85
C ARG A 64 7.02 -7.44 -4.33
N ARG A 65 8.12 -7.73 -3.62
CA ARG A 65 8.15 -7.66 -2.15
C ARG A 65 7.80 -6.26 -1.66
N LYS A 66 8.35 -5.22 -2.28
CA LYS A 66 8.06 -3.82 -1.91
C LYS A 66 6.59 -3.45 -2.12
N GLN A 67 5.94 -3.93 -3.17
CA GLN A 67 4.51 -3.74 -3.41
C GLN A 67 3.63 -4.45 -2.36
N LEU A 68 4.09 -5.59 -1.86
CA LEU A 68 3.40 -6.36 -0.81
C LEU A 68 3.75 -5.87 0.61
N CYS A 69 4.78 -5.04 0.76
CA CYS A 69 5.15 -4.44 2.03
C CYS A 69 4.16 -3.33 2.40
N GLY A 70 3.95 -3.18 3.71
CA GLY A 70 3.07 -2.15 4.26
C GLY A 70 1.69 -2.69 4.61
N ARG A 71 0.92 -1.87 5.32
CA ARG A 71 -0.44 -2.23 5.74
C ARG A 71 -1.39 -1.94 4.58
N HIS A 72 -1.99 -2.99 4.02
CA HIS A 72 -3.13 -2.84 3.12
C HIS A 72 -4.27 -2.12 3.85
N ARG A 73 -4.91 -1.14 3.19
CA ARG A 73 -6.02 -0.40 3.79
C ARG A 73 -7.22 -1.34 3.84
N THR A 74 -8.03 -1.22 4.88
CA THR A 74 -9.25 -2.04 5.01
C THR A 74 -10.23 -1.78 3.86
N LEU A 75 -10.22 -0.56 3.31
CA LEU A 75 -11.02 -0.15 2.15
C LEU A 75 -10.40 -0.56 0.80
N ASP A 76 -9.23 -1.21 0.76
CA ASP A 76 -8.70 -1.77 -0.49
C ASP A 76 -9.43 -3.06 -0.88
N LYS A 77 -10.25 -3.63 0.02
CA LYS A 77 -11.12 -4.77 -0.29
C LYS A 77 -12.37 -4.28 -1.01
N ASP A 78 -12.53 -4.71 -2.26
CA ASP A 78 -13.55 -4.21 -3.18
C ASP A 78 -14.98 -4.32 -2.63
N SER A 79 -15.33 -5.44 -2.00
CA SER A 79 -16.68 -5.64 -1.44
C SER A 79 -17.05 -4.62 -0.35
N ILE A 80 -16.09 -4.25 0.48
CA ILE A 80 -16.28 -3.28 1.56
C ILE A 80 -16.33 -1.87 0.99
N PHE A 81 -15.42 -1.59 0.06
CA PHE A 81 -15.32 -0.31 -0.59
C PHE A 81 -16.64 0.06 -1.29
N GLN A 82 -17.18 -0.86 -2.09
CA GLN A 82 -18.45 -0.65 -2.80
C GLN A 82 -19.62 -0.46 -1.82
N LEU A 83 -19.65 -1.21 -0.72
CA LEU A 83 -20.69 -1.05 0.31
C LEU A 83 -20.62 0.34 0.94
N VAL A 84 -19.44 0.78 1.38
CA VAL A 84 -19.25 2.10 1.97
C VAL A 84 -19.55 3.20 0.95
N LYS A 85 -19.10 3.06 -0.30
CA LYS A 85 -19.41 4.01 -1.39
C LYS A 85 -20.91 4.13 -1.59
N ARG A 86 -21.65 3.01 -1.65
CA ARG A 86 -23.11 2.99 -1.81
C ARG A 86 -23.82 3.68 -0.63
N LEU A 87 -23.50 3.29 0.60
CA LEU A 87 -24.10 3.85 1.82
C LEU A 87 -23.85 5.36 1.92
N PHE A 88 -22.66 5.81 1.56
CA PHE A 88 -22.30 7.23 1.64
C PHE A 88 -22.91 8.05 0.50
N LEU A 89 -22.78 7.62 -0.75
CA LEU A 89 -23.20 8.41 -1.93
C LEU A 89 -24.70 8.30 -2.22
N ASN A 90 -25.28 7.11 -2.09
CA ASN A 90 -26.67 6.88 -2.49
C ASN A 90 -27.61 7.07 -1.30
N GLU A 91 -27.25 6.49 -0.15
CA GLU A 91 -28.11 6.51 1.04
C GLU A 91 -27.82 7.70 1.97
N GLN A 92 -26.76 8.47 1.73
CA GLN A 92 -26.39 9.67 2.49
C GLN A 92 -26.17 9.39 3.98
N TRP A 93 -25.61 8.23 4.33
CA TRP A 93 -25.26 7.92 5.71
C TRP A 93 -23.97 8.63 6.12
N SER A 94 -23.92 9.12 7.36
CA SER A 94 -22.69 9.65 7.95
C SER A 94 -21.64 8.55 8.17
N PRO A 95 -20.34 8.89 8.15
CA PRO A 95 -19.27 7.93 8.48
C PRO A 95 -19.48 7.18 9.81
N GLU A 96 -20.06 7.84 10.80
CA GLU A 96 -20.41 7.28 12.11
C GLU A 96 -21.54 6.26 12.00
N GLN A 97 -22.60 6.55 11.25
CA GLN A 97 -23.70 5.60 11.00
C GLN A 97 -23.21 4.36 10.26
N ILE A 98 -22.39 4.53 9.22
CA ILE A 98 -21.82 3.43 8.44
C ILE A 98 -20.96 2.55 9.36
N SER A 99 -20.04 3.16 10.11
CA SER A 99 -19.17 2.43 11.05
C SER A 99 -19.97 1.70 12.13
N GLY A 100 -20.98 2.36 12.71
CA GLY A 100 -21.86 1.79 13.72
C GLY A 100 -22.64 0.59 13.18
N ARG A 101 -23.25 0.70 12.00
CA ARG A 101 -24.00 -0.39 11.38
C ARG A 101 -23.12 -1.60 11.05
N LEU A 102 -21.97 -1.37 10.44
CA LEU A 102 -21.03 -2.45 10.08
C LEU A 102 -20.54 -3.22 11.32
N ASN A 103 -20.43 -2.54 12.47
CA ASN A 103 -20.09 -3.17 13.74
C ASN A 103 -21.26 -3.99 14.32
N LEU A 104 -22.50 -3.50 14.23
CA LEU A 104 -23.71 -4.19 14.71
C LEU A 104 -24.00 -5.47 13.92
N GLU A 105 -23.86 -5.42 12.60
CA GLU A 105 -24.09 -6.56 11.72
C GLU A 105 -23.00 -7.64 11.82
N ASN A 106 -22.01 -7.48 12.73
CA ASN A 106 -20.86 -8.36 12.91
C ASN A 106 -20.19 -8.74 11.59
N SER A 107 -20.18 -7.80 10.63
CA SER A 107 -19.52 -8.00 9.37
C SER A 107 -18.05 -8.35 9.66
N LYS A 108 -17.47 -9.30 8.92
CA LYS A 108 -16.04 -9.68 9.05
C LYS A 108 -15.07 -8.51 8.80
N ASN A 109 -15.61 -7.34 8.49
CA ASN A 109 -15.01 -6.20 7.87
C ASN A 109 -15.34 -4.93 8.68
N LYS A 110 -14.94 -4.92 9.95
CA LYS A 110 -15.09 -3.76 10.83
C LYS A 110 -14.24 -2.58 10.31
N ILE A 111 -14.86 -1.41 10.18
CA ILE A 111 -14.19 -0.17 9.78
C ILE A 111 -14.55 0.94 10.76
N SER A 112 -13.54 1.69 11.20
CA SER A 112 -13.75 2.90 11.99
C SER A 112 -14.20 4.07 11.12
N TYR A 113 -15.08 4.92 11.64
CA TYR A 113 -15.52 6.15 10.97
C TYR A 113 -14.35 7.02 10.50
N ASN A 114 -13.24 7.09 11.27
CA ASN A 114 -12.03 7.82 10.88
C ASN A 114 -11.41 7.29 9.58
N THR A 115 -11.49 5.98 9.33
CA THR A 115 -11.03 5.39 8.06
C THR A 115 -11.89 5.84 6.89
N ILE A 116 -13.21 5.96 7.09
CA ILE A 116 -14.16 6.46 6.09
C ILE A 116 -13.91 7.95 5.82
N TYR A 117 -13.74 8.77 6.86
CA TYR A 117 -13.36 10.18 6.72
C TYR A 117 -12.07 10.34 5.91
N ARG A 118 -11.03 9.57 6.23
CA ARG A 118 -9.75 9.59 5.49
C ARG A 118 -9.91 9.19 4.02
N ALA A 119 -10.88 8.35 3.68
CA ALA A 119 -11.16 7.97 2.29
C ALA A 119 -11.89 9.08 1.55
N ILE A 120 -12.89 9.71 2.20
CA ILE A 120 -13.61 10.88 1.68
C ILE A 120 -12.64 12.02 1.38
N TYR A 121 -11.74 12.38 2.32
CA TYR A 121 -10.78 13.47 2.13
C TYR A 121 -9.71 13.20 1.08
N ARG A 122 -9.43 11.92 0.77
CA ARG A 122 -8.53 11.54 -0.32
C ARG A 122 -9.19 11.57 -1.70
N GLY A 123 -10.52 11.74 -1.75
CA GLY A 123 -11.28 11.61 -2.98
C GLY A 123 -11.45 10.17 -3.44
N ASP A 124 -11.36 9.18 -2.53
CA ASP A 124 -11.49 7.77 -2.93
C ASP A 124 -12.88 7.48 -3.53
N PHE A 125 -13.92 8.24 -3.16
CA PHE A 125 -15.30 8.07 -3.67
C PHE A 125 -15.68 9.04 -4.80
N ASP A 126 -14.72 9.82 -5.27
CA ASP A 126 -14.95 10.83 -6.30
C ASP A 126 -15.12 10.18 -7.68
N GLU A 127 -16.00 10.75 -8.50
CA GLU A 127 -16.18 10.30 -9.87
C GLU A 127 -14.98 10.76 -10.74
N PRO A 128 -14.47 9.90 -11.64
CA PRO A 128 -13.33 10.25 -12.48
C PRO A 128 -13.66 11.45 -13.36
N GLY A 129 -12.74 12.41 -13.46
CA GLY A 129 -12.89 13.59 -14.32
C GLY A 129 -13.50 14.84 -13.64
N LEU A 130 -13.53 14.91 -12.31
CA LEU A 130 -13.92 16.13 -11.60
C LEU A 130 -13.01 17.32 -11.97
N SER A 131 -13.63 18.41 -12.40
CA SER A 131 -12.94 19.66 -12.72
C SER A 131 -12.29 20.28 -11.48
N THR A 132 -11.19 21.00 -11.67
CA THR A 132 -10.53 21.78 -10.62
C THR A 132 -11.54 22.69 -9.90
N GLY A 133 -11.69 22.52 -8.58
CA GLY A 133 -12.66 23.27 -7.76
C GLY A 133 -13.94 22.51 -7.40
N ASN A 134 -14.22 21.36 -8.02
CA ASN A 134 -15.31 20.50 -7.58
C ASN A 134 -14.87 19.75 -6.30
N ARG A 135 -15.62 19.94 -5.21
CA ARG A 135 -15.36 19.32 -3.91
C ARG A 135 -15.77 17.84 -3.85
N GLY A 136 -16.28 17.28 -4.95
CA GLY A 136 -16.58 15.86 -5.09
C GLY A 136 -17.53 15.34 -4.01
N ALA A 137 -17.28 14.10 -3.59
CA ALA A 137 -18.02 13.38 -2.57
C ALA A 137 -17.97 14.07 -1.19
N ILE A 138 -16.96 14.89 -0.92
CA ILE A 138 -16.83 15.65 0.36
C ILE A 138 -18.04 16.56 0.58
N ARG A 139 -18.68 17.08 -0.48
CA ARG A 139 -19.88 17.93 -0.34
C ARG A 139 -21.04 17.20 0.33
N LYS A 140 -21.14 15.88 0.16
CA LYS A 140 -22.18 15.04 0.76
C LYS A 140 -22.07 14.98 2.29
N LEU A 141 -20.87 15.12 2.85
CA LEU A 141 -20.64 15.17 4.30
C LEU A 141 -21.40 16.32 5.00
N ARG A 142 -21.61 17.45 4.30
CA ARG A 142 -22.33 18.61 4.84
C ARG A 142 -23.84 18.39 4.90
N GLN A 143 -24.37 17.49 4.07
CA GLN A 143 -25.80 17.17 4.06
C GLN A 143 -26.16 16.26 5.24
N THR A 144 -25.27 15.33 5.58
CA THR A 144 -25.50 14.31 6.62
C THR A 144 -25.43 14.86 8.06
N SER A 145 -24.73 15.98 8.29
CA SER A 145 -24.56 16.58 9.62
C SER A 145 -25.85 17.19 10.18
N SER A 146 -26.84 17.47 9.32
CA SER A 146 -28.14 18.04 9.69
C SER A 146 -29.05 17.04 10.43
N SER A 147 -28.70 15.75 10.46
CA SER A 147 -29.56 14.68 10.94
C SER A 147 -29.14 14.07 12.29
N GLN A 148 -28.33 14.78 13.08
CA GLN A 148 -28.03 14.38 14.48
C GLN A 148 -29.21 14.57 15.45
N ARG A 149 -30.34 15.15 15.01
CA ARG A 149 -31.59 15.24 15.78
C ARG A 149 -32.68 14.40 15.13
N GLY A 150 -32.73 13.11 15.45
CA GLY A 150 -33.85 12.26 15.04
C GLY A 150 -33.52 10.79 15.14
N GLN A 151 -34.02 10.16 16.21
CA GLN A 151 -34.11 8.71 16.36
C GLN A 151 -34.64 8.04 15.08
N LYS A 152 -34.11 6.85 14.74
CA LYS A 152 -34.94 5.75 14.26
C LYS A 152 -34.39 4.43 14.79
N SER A 153 -35.02 3.99 15.88
CA SER A 153 -35.15 2.60 16.27
C SER A 153 -35.87 1.84 15.16
N LEU A 154 -35.39 0.64 14.87
CA LEU A 154 -36.18 -0.53 14.48
C LEU A 154 -35.57 -1.74 15.18
#